data_AF-A0A4S8L4T4-F1
#
_entry.id   AF-A0A4S8L4T4-F1
#
_cell.length_a   1.000
_cell.length_b   1.000
_cell.length_c   1.000
_cell.angle_alpha   90.00
_cell.angle_beta   90.00
_cell.angle_gamma   90.00
#
_symmetry.space_group_name_H-M   'P 1'
#
loop_
_entity.id
_entity.type
_entity.pdbx_description
1 polymer ?
#
loop_
_entity_poly.entity_id
_entity_poly.type
_entity_poly.pdbx_seq_one_letter_code
_entity_poly.pdbx_strand_id
1 'polypeptide(L)'
;DQEDPMVIWQDLRSVHCPKGFTASLSMRRILNTMQKSPDQDMESWISSVRSRSNELKAAGGNVTEEDILITLVGGLPTTYNHLLPNIDNLPPEDANLAHLTPILLAAE
;
A
#
# COMPACT_ATOMS: atom_id res chain seq x y z
N ASP A 1 -21.41 30.92 21.85
CA ASP A 1 -21.59 29.73 21.01
C ASP A 1 -20.23 29.25 20.53
N GLN A 2 -19.73 28.20 21.16
CA GLN A 2 -18.46 27.58 20.77
C GLN A 2 -18.84 26.43 19.84
N GLU A 3 -18.55 26.57 18.54
CA GLU A 3 -18.82 25.52 17.55
C GLU A 3 -18.12 24.22 17.97
N ASP A 4 -18.87 23.11 17.93
CA ASP A 4 -18.38 21.79 18.31
C ASP A 4 -17.12 21.45 17.50
N PRO A 5 -15.97 21.19 18.15
CA PRO A 5 -14.73 20.83 17.46
C PRO A 5 -14.89 19.66 16.49
N MET A 6 -15.82 18.74 16.74
CA MET A 6 -16.10 17.61 15.87
C MET A 6 -16.77 18.03 14.55
N VAL A 7 -17.61 19.08 14.58
CA VAL A 7 -18.25 19.65 13.39
C VAL A 7 -17.21 20.37 12.54
N ILE A 8 -16.38 21.21 13.17
CA ILE A 8 -15.26 21.92 12.49
C ILE A 8 -14.32 20.90 11.83
N TRP A 9 -13.99 19.81 12.53
CA TRP A 9 -13.15 18.74 11.98
C TRP A 9 -13.80 18.00 10.82
N GLN A 10 -15.11 17.72 10.89
CA GLN A 10 -15.85 17.07 9.80
C GLN A 10 -15.92 17.95 8.55
N ASP A 11 -16.15 19.26 8.73
CA ASP A 11 -16.17 20.24 7.65
C ASP A 11 -14.80 20.35 6.98
N LEU A 12 -13.73 20.48 7.77
CA LEU A 12 -12.36 20.48 7.26
C LEU A 12 -12.04 19.19 6.49
N ARG A 13 -12.46 18.04 7.04
CA ARG A 13 -12.31 16.73 6.39
C ARG A 13 -13.15 16.61 5.12
N SER A 14 -14.28 17.31 5.00
CA SER A 14 -15.12 17.29 3.80
C SER A 14 -14.49 18.05 2.63
N VAL A 15 -13.80 19.16 2.93
CA VAL A 15 -13.17 20.04 1.93
C VAL A 15 -11.77 19.52 1.52
N HIS A 16 -11.00 18.99 2.47
CA HIS A 16 -9.59 18.66 2.25
C HIS A 16 -9.28 17.17 2.09
N CYS A 17 -10.20 16.27 2.42
CA CYS A 17 -9.99 14.85 2.17
C CYS A 17 -10.55 14.51 0.78
N PRO A 18 -9.75 13.92 -0.13
CA PRO A 18 -10.24 13.41 -1.41
C PRO A 18 -11.28 12.31 -1.18
N LYS A 19 -12.54 12.70 -1.00
CA LYS A 19 -13.66 11.80 -0.74
C LYS A 19 -14.40 11.56 -2.05
N GLY A 20 -14.63 10.29 -2.36
CA GLY A 20 -15.44 9.88 -3.50
C GLY A 20 -14.75 8.86 -4.40
N PHE A 21 -15.55 8.26 -5.28
CA PHE A 21 -15.16 7.17 -6.17
C PHE A 21 -13.97 7.52 -7.08
N THR A 22 -13.90 8.74 -7.60
CA THR A 22 -12.82 9.16 -8.50
C THR A 22 -11.48 9.33 -7.79
N ALA A 23 -11.50 9.88 -6.57
CA ALA A 23 -10.32 10.02 -5.73
C ALA A 23 -9.78 8.67 -5.27
N SER A 24 -10.65 7.77 -4.80
CA SER A 24 -10.25 6.42 -4.41
C SER A 24 -9.74 5.61 -5.60
N LEU A 25 -10.33 5.77 -6.79
CA LEU A 25 -9.84 5.15 -8.01
C LEU A 25 -8.47 5.68 -8.43
N SER A 26 -8.23 6.99 -8.33
CA SER A 26 -6.92 7.59 -8.60
C SER A 26 -5.85 7.07 -7.63
N MET A 27 -6.16 7.04 -6.33
CA MET A 27 -5.27 6.48 -5.31
C MET A 27 -5.00 4.99 -5.51
N ARG A 28 -6.02 4.21 -5.91
CA ARG A 28 -5.87 2.79 -6.28
C ARG A 28 -4.97 2.61 -7.48
N ARG A 29 -5.15 3.43 -8.53
CA ARG A 29 -4.27 3.42 -9.69
C ARG A 29 -2.83 3.69 -9.29
N ILE A 30 -2.60 4.68 -8.42
CA ILE A 30 -1.26 4.99 -7.91
C ILE A 30 -0.69 3.78 -7.17
N LEU A 31 -1.42 3.20 -6.22
CA LEU A 31 -1.00 2.01 -5.48
C LEU A 31 -0.57 0.89 -6.43
N ASN A 32 -1.42 0.51 -7.38
CA ASN A 32 -1.17 -0.60 -8.31
C ASN A 32 -0.05 -0.33 -9.33
N THR A 33 0.44 0.90 -9.43
CA THR A 33 1.52 1.29 -10.36
C THR A 33 2.79 1.73 -9.64
N MET A 34 2.85 1.58 -8.31
CA MET A 34 4.07 1.85 -7.56
C MET A 34 5.20 0.93 -8.01
N GLN A 35 6.42 1.45 -8.00
CA GLN A 35 7.65 0.73 -8.31
C GLN A 35 8.73 1.13 -7.30
N LYS A 36 9.53 0.18 -6.81
CA LYS A 36 10.67 0.45 -5.94
C LYS A 36 11.74 1.18 -6.75
N SER A 37 12.20 2.32 -6.22
CA SER A 37 13.30 3.07 -6.83
C SER A 37 14.62 2.27 -6.70
N PRO A 38 15.57 2.38 -7.66
CA PRO A 38 16.88 1.73 -7.54
C PRO A 38 17.64 2.11 -6.26
N ASP A 39 17.49 3.34 -5.79
CA ASP A 39 18.18 3.88 -4.60
C ASP A 39 17.38 3.72 -3.29
N GLN A 40 16.17 3.17 -3.38
CA GLN A 40 15.30 2.97 -2.21
C GLN A 40 15.60 1.60 -1.62
N ASP A 41 15.88 1.51 -0.32
CA ASP A 41 16.04 0.23 0.38
C ASP A 41 14.70 -0.54 0.49
N MET A 42 14.77 -1.83 0.80
CA MET A 42 13.60 -2.70 0.84
C MET A 42 12.63 -2.34 1.98
N GLU A 43 13.14 -1.90 3.13
CA GLU A 43 12.30 -1.49 4.27
C GLU A 43 11.47 -0.23 3.94
N SER A 44 12.11 0.76 3.35
CA SER A 44 11.52 1.99 2.85
C SER A 44 10.50 1.72 1.74
N TRP A 45 10.75 0.74 0.87
CA TRP A 45 9.79 0.28 -0.13
C TRP A 45 8.53 -0.31 0.52
N ILE A 46 8.71 -1.25 1.45
CA ILE A 46 7.59 -1.89 2.18
C ILE A 46 6.78 -0.83 2.94
N SER A 47 7.45 0.09 3.61
CA SER A 47 6.83 1.21 4.32
C SER A 47 6.03 2.12 3.39
N SER A 48 6.57 2.43 2.21
CA SER A 48 5.90 3.28 1.20
C SER A 48 4.59 2.66 0.71
N VAL A 49 4.60 1.37 0.37
CA VAL A 49 3.40 0.65 -0.06
C VAL A 49 2.36 0.59 1.06
N ARG A 50 2.78 0.29 2.29
CA ARG A 50 1.88 0.30 3.47
C ARG A 50 1.26 1.67 3.70
N SER A 51 2.06 2.73 3.66
CA SER A 51 1.58 4.11 3.83
C SER A 51 0.51 4.45 2.79
N ARG A 52 0.78 4.14 1.51
CA ARG A 52 -0.19 4.39 0.44
C ARG A 52 -1.48 3.57 0.58
N SER A 53 -1.37 2.32 1.01
CA SER A 53 -2.53 1.47 1.28
C SER A 53 -3.42 2.03 2.39
N ASN A 54 -2.79 2.59 3.44
CA ASN A 54 -3.48 3.21 4.57
C ASN A 54 -4.16 4.51 4.17
N GLU A 55 -3.52 5.34 3.34
CA GLU A 55 -4.14 6.54 2.75
C GLU A 55 -5.39 6.20 1.95
N LEU A 56 -5.33 5.17 1.10
CA LEU A 56 -6.49 4.72 0.32
C LEU A 56 -7.61 4.17 1.20
N LYS A 57 -7.27 3.39 2.25
CA LYS A 57 -8.25 2.94 3.26
C LYS A 57 -8.90 4.14 3.96
N ALA A 58 -8.12 5.14 4.36
CA ALA A 58 -8.62 6.35 5.02
C ALA A 58 -9.52 7.21 4.12
N ALA A 59 -9.31 7.16 2.80
CA ALA A 59 -10.16 7.78 1.78
C ALA A 59 -11.44 6.97 1.46
N GLY A 60 -11.66 5.82 2.11
CA GLY A 60 -12.83 4.96 1.93
C GLY A 60 -12.68 3.92 0.80
N GLY A 61 -11.46 3.69 0.32
CA GLY A 61 -11.15 2.61 -0.62
C GLY A 61 -11.03 1.25 0.08
N ASN A 62 -11.53 0.18 -0.54
CA ASN A 62 -11.42 -1.18 -0.02
C ASN A 62 -10.10 -1.84 -0.44
N VAL A 63 -9.04 -1.77 0.38
CA VAL A 63 -7.72 -2.38 0.07
C VAL A 63 -7.55 -3.66 0.88
N THR A 64 -7.40 -4.78 0.18
CA THR A 64 -7.13 -6.10 0.80
C THR A 64 -5.65 -6.27 1.11
N GLU A 65 -5.29 -7.29 1.88
CA GLU A 65 -3.88 -7.65 2.06
C GLU A 65 -3.27 -8.13 0.74
N GLU A 66 -4.03 -8.88 -0.06
CA GLU A 66 -3.63 -9.33 -1.40
C GLU A 66 -3.26 -8.17 -2.33
N ASP A 67 -4.02 -7.06 -2.32
CA ASP A 67 -3.68 -5.85 -3.08
C ASP A 67 -2.29 -5.31 -2.70
N ILE A 68 -1.95 -5.36 -1.41
CA ILE A 68 -0.66 -4.90 -0.89
C ILE A 68 0.46 -5.85 -1.35
N LEU A 69 0.23 -7.17 -1.27
CA LEU A 69 1.21 -8.16 -1.71
C LEU A 69 1.51 -8.06 -3.21
N ILE A 70 0.47 -7.97 -4.03
CA ILE A 70 0.62 -7.78 -5.49
C ILE A 70 1.42 -6.52 -5.79
N THR A 71 1.14 -5.42 -5.06
CA THR A 71 1.89 -4.17 -5.23
C THR A 71 3.35 -4.31 -4.79
N LEU A 72 3.61 -4.97 -3.66
CA LEU A 72 4.96 -5.17 -3.13
C LEU A 72 5.83 -5.95 -4.11
N VAL A 73 5.30 -7.06 -4.64
CA VAL A 73 6.03 -7.99 -5.51
C VAL A 73 6.10 -7.46 -6.95
N GLY A 74 4.98 -6.97 -7.48
CA GLY A 74 4.92 -6.42 -8.84
C GLY A 74 5.62 -5.07 -9.01
N GLY A 75 5.91 -4.38 -7.91
CA GLY A 75 6.69 -3.15 -7.90
C GLY A 75 8.21 -3.36 -7.82
N LEU A 76 8.70 -4.60 -7.70
CA LEU A 76 10.13 -4.87 -7.60
C LEU A 76 10.83 -4.77 -8.98
N PRO A 77 12.05 -4.21 -9.02
CA PRO A 77 12.89 -4.28 -10.21
C PRO A 77 13.20 -5.72 -10.61
N THR A 78 13.52 -5.92 -11.88
CA THR A 78 13.80 -7.26 -12.44
C THR A 78 14.99 -7.98 -11.79
N THR A 79 15.86 -7.25 -11.06
CA THR A 79 16.94 -7.84 -10.25
C THR A 79 16.42 -8.81 -9.19
N TYR A 80 15.19 -8.61 -8.72
CA TYR A 80 14.53 -9.45 -7.72
C TYR A 80 13.68 -10.58 -8.34
N ASN A 81 13.69 -10.77 -9.66
CA ASN A 81 12.90 -11.83 -10.32
C ASN A 81 13.22 -13.25 -9.80
N HIS A 82 14.41 -13.45 -9.22
CA HIS A 82 14.81 -14.70 -8.59
C HIS A 82 13.98 -15.06 -7.35
N LEU A 83 13.26 -14.10 -6.76
CA LEU A 83 12.35 -14.32 -5.62
C LEU A 83 10.96 -14.79 -6.05
N LEU A 84 10.52 -14.48 -7.27
CA LEU A 84 9.16 -14.78 -7.75
C LEU A 84 8.81 -16.27 -7.59
N PRO A 85 9.68 -17.24 -7.93
CA PRO A 85 9.35 -18.66 -7.73
C PRO A 85 9.10 -19.02 -6.26
N ASN A 86 9.80 -18.39 -5.30
CA ASN A 86 9.58 -18.66 -3.88
C ASN A 86 8.25 -18.07 -3.40
N ILE A 87 7.88 -16.91 -3.94
CA ILE A 87 6.64 -16.21 -3.61
C ILE A 87 5.43 -16.89 -4.25
N ASP A 88 5.52 -17.28 -5.52
CA ASP A 88 4.45 -17.92 -6.28
C ASP A 88 4.09 -19.31 -5.74
N ASN A 89 5.02 -19.96 -5.04
CA ASN A 89 4.82 -21.26 -4.41
C ASN A 89 4.43 -21.18 -2.93
N LEU A 90 4.21 -19.97 -2.37
CA LEU A 90 3.73 -19.85 -0.99
C LEU A 90 2.33 -20.48 -0.87
N PRO A 91 2.09 -21.30 0.17
CA PRO A 91 0.76 -21.80 0.41
C PRO A 91 -0.18 -20.64 0.81
N PRO A 92 -1.49 -20.73 0.54
CA PRO A 92 -2.43 -19.62 0.77
C PRO A 92 -2.42 -19.07 2.20
N GLU A 93 -2.17 -19.92 3.20
CA GLU A 93 -2.03 -19.55 4.61
C GLU A 93 -0.82 -18.64 4.89
N ASP A 94 0.24 -18.74 4.08
CA ASP A 94 1.49 -17.99 4.23
C ASP A 94 1.58 -16.81 3.26
N ALA A 95 0.60 -16.64 2.35
CA ALA A 95 0.50 -15.51 1.44
C ALA A 95 0.01 -14.25 2.18
N ASN A 96 0.81 -13.76 3.13
CA ASN A 96 0.53 -12.60 3.97
C ASN A 96 1.79 -11.77 4.22
N LEU A 97 1.60 -10.54 4.74
CA LEU A 97 2.70 -9.61 4.96
C LEU A 97 3.72 -10.11 5.99
N ALA A 98 3.30 -10.92 6.96
CA ALA A 98 4.18 -11.42 8.02
C ALA A 98 5.24 -12.38 7.47
N HIS A 99 4.89 -13.19 6.47
CA HIS A 99 5.81 -14.12 5.82
C HIS A 99 6.62 -13.47 4.69
N LEU A 100 6.02 -12.57 3.91
CA LEU A 100 6.71 -11.93 2.79
C LEU A 100 7.71 -10.85 3.23
N THR A 101 7.45 -10.14 4.34
CA THR A 101 8.36 -9.07 4.80
C THR A 101 9.78 -9.61 5.07
N PRO A 102 10.00 -10.68 5.85
CA PRO A 102 11.34 -11.24 6.06
C PRO A 102 12.02 -11.72 4.78
N ILE A 103 11.26 -12.33 3.84
CA ILE A 103 11.79 -12.83 2.56
C ILE A 103 12.33 -11.66 1.73
N LEU A 104 11.56 -10.58 1.64
CA LEU A 104 11.96 -9.38 0.89
C LEU A 104 13.18 -8.71 1.52
N LEU A 105 13.21 -8.57 2.84
CA LEU A 105 14.34 -7.95 3.55
C LEU A 105 15.63 -8.77 3.47
N ALA A 106 15.54 -10.10 3.39
CA ALA A 106 16.70 -10.97 3.26
C ALA A 106 17.28 -11.03 1.83
N ALA A 107 16.58 -10.48 0.85
CA ALA A 107 16.96 -10.54 -0.57
C ALA A 107 17.69 -9.29 -1.08
N GLU A 108 17.83 -8.28 -0.23
CA GLU A 108 18.66 -7.09 -0.47
C GLU A 108 20.12 -7.36 -0.11
#